data_AF-A0AAW5LHI1-F1
#
_entry.id   AF-A0AAW5LHI1-F1
#
_cell.length_a   1.000
_cell.length_b   1.000
_cell.length_c   1.000
_cell.angle_alpha   90.00
_cell.angle_beta   90.00
_cell.angle_gamma   90.00
#
_symmetry.space_group_name_H-M   'P 1'
#
loop_
_entity.id
_entity.type
_entity.pdbx_description
1 polymer ?
#
loop_
_entity_poly.entity_id
_entity_poly.type
_entity_poly.pdbx_seq_one_letter_code
_entity_poly.pdbx_strand_id
1 'polypeptide(L)'
;FGHQSTASLILGTLVYNATPAGDRPAASLWQFEYCRKVTTNQHTLRDYTFLNPNYTLEHQQSAVNSDGVSSSSSQRAYENYDYPGRYKRDEQGRPFSRYRLESALALSETAQATGDDMRVIPGYGFTLEGHINPAFNQDWFVVRVEHQGYQTGVMEEEAGEAGNRYENKLFLIPHHKPWRSPQTPRPIIRGTQVAHVVGPEGEEIYCDEWGRVKLQFPWDRRGNFDEHSSCWVRVMQGWAGAQYGNVMIPRIGDEVLVKFLHGDPDQPIVTGRTYHSTTEPPYLLPKHKTRTTIKSKTHKGNGFNELRFEDEQGQEEIFL
;
A
#
# COMPACT_ATOMS: atom_id res chain seq x y z
N PHE A 1 11.46 -2.22 -10.63
CA PHE A 1 11.46 -3.17 -9.49
C PHE A 1 11.82 -4.58 -9.94
N GLY A 2 13.05 -4.75 -10.46
CA GLY A 2 13.59 -6.04 -10.87
C GLY A 2 14.53 -6.61 -9.80
N HIS A 3 14.16 -6.55 -8.52
CA HIS A 3 14.89 -7.30 -7.51
C HIS A 3 14.57 -8.78 -7.74
N GLN A 4 15.40 -9.44 -8.54
CA GLN A 4 15.71 -10.83 -8.26
C GLN A 4 16.13 -10.84 -6.80
N SER A 5 15.34 -11.51 -5.96
CA SER A 5 15.76 -11.81 -4.60
C SER A 5 17.03 -12.64 -4.77
N THR A 6 18.20 -12.03 -4.66
CA THR A 6 19.45 -12.79 -4.54
C THR A 6 19.20 -13.73 -3.38
N ALA A 7 19.23 -15.03 -3.65
CA ALA A 7 18.97 -16.05 -2.64
C ALA A 7 19.86 -15.72 -1.43
N SER A 8 19.24 -15.61 -0.25
CA SER A 8 19.98 -15.30 0.97
C SER A 8 21.14 -16.27 1.13
N LEU A 9 22.28 -15.80 1.60
CA LEU A 9 23.45 -16.66 1.77
C LEU A 9 23.14 -17.75 2.81
N ILE A 10 23.60 -18.97 2.52
CA ILE A 10 23.55 -20.09 3.47
C ILE A 10 24.81 -20.02 4.34
N LEU A 11 24.63 -19.80 5.63
CA LEU A 11 25.69 -19.67 6.62
C LEU A 11 25.88 -20.99 7.40
N GLY A 12 26.40 -21.99 6.68
CA GLY A 12 26.81 -23.26 7.28
C GLY A 12 25.67 -24.22 7.60
N THR A 13 25.97 -25.18 8.47
CA THR A 13 25.12 -26.33 8.79
C THR A 13 24.78 -26.33 10.28
N LEU A 14 23.51 -26.58 10.61
CA LEU A 14 23.04 -26.85 11.97
C LEU A 14 22.63 -28.32 12.09
N VAL A 15 23.07 -28.96 13.17
CA VAL A 15 22.74 -30.35 13.46
C VAL A 15 21.49 -30.41 14.34
N TYR A 16 20.56 -31.29 14.00
CA TYR A 16 19.44 -31.65 14.84
C TYR A 16 19.81 -32.80 15.78
N ASN A 17 19.62 -32.61 17.07
CA ASN A 17 19.80 -33.62 18.10
C ASN A 17 18.46 -33.88 18.82
N ALA A 18 17.84 -35.03 18.52
CA ALA A 18 16.57 -35.44 19.11
C ALA A 18 16.68 -35.93 20.57
N THR A 19 17.90 -36.14 21.10
CA THR A 19 18.07 -36.71 22.44
C THR A 19 17.95 -35.64 23.53
N PRO A 20 17.02 -35.78 24.49
CA PRO A 20 16.83 -34.82 25.57
C PRO A 20 17.82 -35.02 26.74
N ALA A 21 18.61 -36.10 26.73
CA ALA A 21 19.48 -36.49 27.85
C ALA A 21 20.96 -36.47 27.43
N GLY A 22 21.73 -35.58 28.04
CA GLY A 22 23.18 -35.48 27.90
C GLY A 22 23.66 -34.06 27.63
N ASP A 23 24.88 -33.76 28.08
CA ASP A 23 25.60 -32.56 27.66
C ASP A 23 25.76 -32.56 26.13
N ARG A 24 25.38 -31.46 25.49
CA ARG A 24 25.53 -31.29 24.05
C ARG A 24 26.94 -30.74 23.79
N PRO A 25 27.83 -31.51 23.14
CA PRO A 25 29.21 -31.08 22.94
C PRO A 25 29.34 -29.94 21.92
N ALA A 26 28.28 -29.71 21.10
CA ALA A 26 28.21 -28.66 20.11
C ALA A 26 26.79 -28.07 20.07
N ALA A 27 26.70 -26.83 19.59
CA ALA A 27 25.41 -26.18 19.41
C ALA A 27 24.54 -26.94 18.39
N SER A 28 23.26 -27.13 18.71
CA SER A 28 22.33 -27.95 17.95
C SER A 28 20.88 -27.48 18.10
N LEU A 29 20.02 -27.93 17.19
CA LEU A 29 18.57 -27.82 17.32
C LEU A 29 18.02 -29.09 17.96
N TRP A 30 17.11 -29.01 18.92
CA TRP A 30 16.53 -30.20 19.57
C TRP A 30 15.01 -30.26 19.55
N GLN A 31 14.36 -29.18 19.11
CA GLN A 31 12.93 -29.14 18.83
C GLN A 31 12.76 -28.61 17.41
N PHE A 32 11.96 -29.31 16.61
CA PHE A 32 11.65 -28.91 15.25
C PHE A 32 10.18 -29.22 14.94
N GLU A 33 9.37 -28.18 14.79
CA GLU A 33 7.94 -28.26 14.55
C GLU A 33 7.63 -27.74 13.15
N TYR A 34 7.32 -28.67 12.24
CA TYR A 34 6.93 -28.34 10.88
C TYR A 34 5.41 -28.11 10.78
N CYS A 35 5.01 -27.04 10.12
CA CYS A 35 3.61 -26.68 9.90
C CYS A 35 3.35 -26.35 8.43
N ARG A 36 2.34 -27.03 7.85
CA ARG A 36 1.82 -26.74 6.52
C ARG A 36 0.36 -26.32 6.60
N LYS A 37 0.00 -25.19 5.99
CA LYS A 37 -1.34 -24.60 5.99
C LYS A 37 -1.86 -24.48 4.57
N VAL A 38 -3.15 -24.79 4.38
CA VAL A 38 -3.84 -24.50 3.12
C VAL A 38 -4.00 -22.98 3.02
N THR A 39 -3.57 -22.41 1.90
CA THR A 39 -3.62 -20.98 1.60
C THR A 39 -4.11 -20.78 0.18
N THR A 40 -4.38 -19.53 -0.19
CA THR A 40 -4.65 -19.10 -1.56
C THR A 40 -3.53 -19.54 -2.51
N ASN A 41 -3.87 -20.15 -3.64
CA ASN A 41 -2.92 -20.55 -4.68
C ASN A 41 -3.05 -19.71 -5.97
N GLN A 42 -3.95 -18.73 -5.98
CA GLN A 42 -4.14 -17.80 -7.08
C GLN A 42 -4.49 -16.40 -6.55
N HIS A 43 -3.83 -15.37 -7.06
CA HIS A 43 -4.12 -13.99 -6.71
C HIS A 43 -4.42 -13.16 -7.95
N THR A 44 -5.55 -12.46 -7.95
CA THR A 44 -6.02 -11.65 -9.08
C THR A 44 -6.24 -10.23 -8.62
N LEU A 45 -5.59 -9.28 -9.29
CA LEU A 45 -5.78 -7.85 -9.05
C LEU A 45 -6.39 -7.20 -10.28
N ARG A 46 -7.22 -6.18 -10.06
CA ARG A 46 -7.70 -5.26 -11.09
C ARG A 46 -7.50 -3.82 -10.66
N ASP A 47 -7.42 -2.91 -11.62
CA ASP A 47 -7.43 -1.47 -11.37
C ASP A 47 -8.14 -0.74 -12.53
N TYR A 48 -8.38 0.56 -12.36
CA TYR A 48 -9.01 1.41 -13.35
C TYR A 48 -8.10 2.59 -13.69
N THR A 49 -7.97 2.88 -14.98
CA THR A 49 -7.36 4.11 -15.49
C THR A 49 -8.31 4.83 -16.43
N PHE A 50 -8.53 6.13 -16.19
CA PHE A 50 -9.40 6.93 -17.05
C PHE A 50 -8.80 7.16 -18.44
N LEU A 51 -7.49 6.96 -18.60
CA LEU A 51 -6.80 7.05 -19.90
C LEU A 51 -7.16 5.87 -20.82
N ASN A 52 -7.61 4.76 -20.26
CA ASN A 52 -8.07 3.58 -21.01
C ASN A 52 -9.22 2.90 -20.24
N PRO A 53 -10.43 3.50 -20.26
CA PRO A 53 -11.52 3.12 -19.37
C PRO A 53 -12.10 1.72 -19.63
N ASN A 54 -11.95 1.20 -20.85
CA ASN A 54 -12.44 -0.12 -21.23
C ASN A 54 -11.47 -1.24 -20.83
N TYR A 55 -10.22 -0.91 -20.46
CA TYR A 55 -9.23 -1.90 -20.08
C TYR A 55 -9.27 -2.15 -18.57
N THR A 56 -9.51 -3.40 -18.18
CA THR A 56 -9.72 -3.81 -16.78
C THR A 56 -8.43 -3.91 -15.96
N LEU A 57 -7.26 -3.78 -16.60
CA LEU A 57 -5.94 -3.90 -15.96
C LEU A 57 -5.85 -5.14 -15.06
N GLU A 58 -6.39 -6.27 -15.51
CA GLU A 58 -6.38 -7.52 -14.75
C GLU A 58 -5.02 -8.21 -14.82
N HIS A 59 -4.48 -8.56 -13.65
CA HIS A 59 -3.34 -9.46 -13.56
C HIS A 59 -3.60 -10.57 -12.56
N GLN A 60 -3.56 -11.79 -13.07
CA GLN A 60 -3.66 -13.01 -12.31
C GLN A 60 -2.28 -13.65 -12.18
N GLN A 61 -1.94 -14.08 -10.98
CA GLN A 61 -0.78 -14.92 -10.70
C GLN A 61 -1.25 -16.19 -10.01
N SER A 62 -0.84 -17.34 -10.53
CA SER A 62 -1.08 -18.65 -9.89
C SER A 62 0.24 -19.25 -9.39
N ALA A 63 0.15 -20.04 -8.32
CA ALA A 63 1.29 -20.79 -7.80
C ALA A 63 1.65 -21.90 -8.81
N VAL A 64 2.85 -21.83 -9.38
CA VAL A 64 3.37 -22.90 -10.25
C VAL A 64 4.03 -23.94 -9.34
N ASN A 65 3.56 -25.17 -9.36
CA ASN A 65 4.26 -26.29 -8.72
C ASN A 65 5.53 -26.56 -9.55
N SER A 66 6.71 -26.30 -8.97
CA SER A 66 8.01 -26.44 -9.66
C SER A 66 8.39 -27.87 -10.04
N ASP A 67 7.65 -28.89 -9.59
CA ASP A 67 8.03 -30.30 -9.79
C ASP A 67 7.10 -31.14 -10.68
N GLY A 68 6.07 -30.55 -11.31
CA GLY A 68 5.11 -31.34 -12.13
C GLY A 68 4.35 -32.45 -11.36
N VAL A 69 4.65 -32.62 -10.07
CA VAL A 69 4.00 -33.53 -9.14
C VAL A 69 3.26 -32.67 -8.13
N SER A 70 1.94 -32.77 -8.18
CA SER A 70 0.98 -32.10 -7.32
C SER A 70 1.24 -32.40 -5.84
N SER A 71 2.07 -31.60 -5.17
CA SER A 71 2.20 -31.69 -3.71
C SER A 71 1.08 -30.95 -2.97
N SER A 72 0.09 -30.41 -3.70
CA SER A 72 -1.23 -30.05 -3.20
C SER A 72 -2.28 -31.05 -3.70
N SER A 73 -2.93 -31.74 -2.79
CA SER A 73 -4.07 -32.64 -3.02
C SER A 73 -5.34 -31.94 -3.55
N SER A 74 -5.22 -30.77 -4.17
CA SER A 74 -6.35 -30.00 -4.69
C SER A 74 -6.02 -29.45 -6.08
N GLN A 75 -6.63 -30.04 -7.12
CA GLN A 75 -6.79 -29.45 -8.46
C GLN A 75 -7.63 -28.15 -8.46
N ARG A 76 -8.02 -27.65 -7.28
CA ARG A 76 -8.94 -26.53 -7.10
C ARG A 76 -8.14 -25.24 -6.94
N ALA A 77 -8.44 -24.26 -7.79
CA ALA A 77 -7.98 -22.89 -7.60
C ALA A 77 -8.73 -22.26 -6.41
N TYR A 78 -7.98 -21.80 -5.42
CA TYR A 78 -8.44 -20.97 -4.32
C TYR A 78 -7.97 -19.54 -4.61
N GLU A 79 -8.79 -18.83 -5.36
CA GLU A 79 -8.51 -17.46 -5.78
C GLU A 79 -8.78 -16.46 -4.66
N ASN A 80 -7.86 -15.49 -4.52
CA ASN A 80 -8.09 -14.26 -3.79
C ASN A 80 -8.08 -13.10 -4.79
N TYR A 81 -9.21 -12.38 -4.85
CA TYR A 81 -9.43 -11.25 -5.73
C TYR A 81 -9.46 -9.95 -4.93
N ASP A 82 -8.74 -8.92 -5.37
CA ASP A 82 -8.68 -7.61 -4.70
C ASP A 82 -8.74 -6.45 -5.71
N TYR A 83 -9.36 -5.34 -5.30
CA TYR A 83 -9.49 -4.11 -6.06
C TYR A 83 -9.57 -2.89 -5.11
N PRO A 84 -8.84 -1.79 -5.37
CA PRO A 84 -7.93 -1.56 -6.50
C PRO A 84 -6.52 -2.12 -6.29
N GLY A 85 -5.87 -2.53 -7.39
CA GLY A 85 -4.52 -3.07 -7.40
C GLY A 85 -3.38 -2.07 -7.16
N ARG A 86 -3.66 -0.76 -7.24
CA ARG A 86 -2.71 0.38 -7.10
C ARG A 86 -1.63 0.41 -8.18
N TYR A 87 -1.98 0.08 -9.40
CA TYR A 87 -1.12 0.21 -10.58
C TYR A 87 -1.94 0.74 -11.76
N LYS A 88 -1.27 1.43 -12.68
CA LYS A 88 -1.92 2.03 -13.85
C LYS A 88 -1.35 1.53 -15.19
N ARG A 89 -0.41 0.58 -15.17
CA ARG A 89 0.14 -0.11 -16.35
C ARG A 89 0.51 -1.56 -16.00
N ASP A 90 0.60 -2.39 -17.03
CA ASP A 90 0.84 -3.83 -16.88
C ASP A 90 2.21 -4.17 -16.30
N GLU A 91 3.22 -3.36 -16.61
CA GLU A 91 4.58 -3.50 -16.11
C GLU A 91 4.65 -3.46 -14.57
N GLN A 92 3.75 -2.71 -13.92
CA GLN A 92 3.65 -2.67 -12.46
C GLN A 92 2.65 -3.69 -11.92
N GLY A 93 1.58 -3.99 -12.66
CA GLY A 93 0.54 -4.90 -12.18
C GLY A 93 1.01 -6.35 -12.01
N ARG A 94 1.83 -6.87 -12.93
CA ARG A 94 2.43 -8.22 -12.83
C ARG A 94 3.28 -8.42 -11.56
N PRO A 95 4.27 -7.56 -11.24
CA PRO A 95 5.04 -7.74 -10.00
C PRO A 95 4.19 -7.55 -8.74
N PHE A 96 3.12 -6.76 -8.78
CA PHE A 96 2.20 -6.57 -7.64
C PHE A 96 1.39 -7.83 -7.35
N SER A 97 0.74 -8.41 -8.37
CA SER A 97 -0.02 -9.66 -8.19
C SER A 97 0.89 -10.81 -7.76
N ARG A 98 2.11 -10.88 -8.31
CA ARG A 98 3.14 -11.83 -7.86
C ARG A 98 3.53 -11.63 -6.40
N TYR A 99 3.85 -10.40 -5.99
CA TYR A 99 4.22 -10.11 -4.59
C TYR A 99 3.09 -10.52 -3.63
N ARG A 100 1.83 -10.24 -3.99
CA ARG A 100 0.67 -10.61 -3.17
C ARG A 100 0.50 -12.12 -3.03
N LEU A 101 0.67 -12.88 -4.11
CA LEU A 101 0.66 -14.33 -4.04
C LEU A 101 1.82 -14.86 -3.20
N GLU A 102 3.05 -14.42 -3.45
CA GLU A 102 4.23 -14.82 -2.67
C GLU A 102 4.07 -14.51 -1.17
N SER A 103 3.47 -13.36 -0.83
CA SER A 103 3.14 -12.98 0.55
C SER A 103 2.09 -13.89 1.20
N ALA A 104 1.04 -14.28 0.46
CA ALA A 104 0.05 -15.22 0.96
C ALA A 104 0.64 -16.63 1.17
N LEU A 105 1.55 -17.05 0.28
CA LEU A 105 2.22 -18.36 0.35
C LEU A 105 3.36 -18.40 1.37
N ALA A 106 3.90 -17.26 1.79
CA ALA A 106 5.05 -17.16 2.70
C ALA A 106 4.85 -17.91 4.03
N LEU A 107 3.59 -18.04 4.48
CA LEU A 107 3.22 -18.74 5.72
C LEU A 107 2.55 -20.10 5.48
N SER A 108 2.54 -20.59 4.23
CA SER A 108 1.95 -21.87 3.86
C SER A 108 2.77 -23.06 4.32
N GLU A 109 4.10 -22.91 4.40
CA GLU A 109 5.04 -23.94 4.82
C GLU A 109 6.10 -23.28 5.70
N THR A 110 6.10 -23.64 6.97
CA THR A 110 6.90 -22.99 8.01
C THR A 110 7.43 -24.04 8.97
N ALA A 111 8.51 -23.72 9.67
CA ALA A 111 8.97 -24.51 10.81
C ALA A 111 9.32 -23.61 11.99
N GLN A 112 9.08 -24.10 13.20
CA GLN A 112 9.60 -23.52 14.43
C GLN A 112 10.68 -24.44 14.99
N ALA A 113 11.83 -23.90 15.36
CA ALA A 113 12.91 -24.68 15.92
C ALA A 113 13.47 -24.05 17.20
N THR A 114 13.92 -24.88 18.14
CA THR A 114 14.58 -24.42 19.37
C THR A 114 16.01 -24.95 19.38
N GLY A 115 16.97 -24.06 19.68
CA GLY A 115 18.39 -24.34 19.65
C GLY A 115 19.21 -23.50 20.62
N ASP A 116 20.54 -23.65 20.56
CA ASP A 116 21.52 -22.92 21.36
C ASP A 116 22.65 -22.34 20.49
N ASP A 117 22.53 -22.38 19.15
CA ASP A 117 23.54 -21.80 18.27
C ASP A 117 23.41 -20.27 18.21
N MET A 118 24.41 -19.57 18.76
CA MET A 118 24.47 -18.11 18.81
C MET A 118 24.70 -17.45 17.44
N ARG A 119 25.11 -18.21 16.42
CA ARG A 119 25.46 -17.69 15.09
C ARG A 119 24.24 -17.51 14.18
N VAL A 120 23.06 -17.94 14.61
CA VAL A 120 21.84 -17.85 13.81
C VAL A 120 21.35 -16.41 13.75
N ILE A 121 21.22 -15.89 12.53
CA ILE A 121 20.85 -14.49 12.27
C ILE A 121 19.66 -14.47 11.29
N PRO A 122 18.60 -13.68 11.57
CA PRO A 122 17.51 -13.49 10.60
C PRO A 122 18.02 -12.96 9.26
N GLY A 123 17.45 -13.44 8.16
CA GLY A 123 17.83 -13.03 6.80
C GLY A 123 18.91 -13.89 6.14
N TYR A 124 19.43 -14.90 6.84
CA TYR A 124 20.34 -15.90 6.29
C TYR A 124 19.72 -17.30 6.31
N GLY A 125 20.24 -18.17 5.46
CA GLY A 125 19.90 -19.59 5.46
C GLY A 125 20.90 -20.44 6.25
N PHE A 126 20.52 -21.67 6.55
CA PHE A 126 21.43 -22.73 7.01
C PHE A 126 20.95 -24.07 6.48
N THR A 127 21.85 -25.04 6.36
CA THR A 127 21.51 -26.43 6.02
C THR A 127 21.21 -27.21 7.31
N LEU A 128 20.05 -27.86 7.39
CA LEU A 128 19.72 -28.74 8.51
C LEU A 128 20.20 -30.17 8.22
N GLU A 129 20.87 -30.78 9.21
CA GLU A 129 21.30 -32.18 9.15
C GLU A 129 20.91 -32.95 10.41
N GLY A 130 20.84 -34.29 10.33
CA GLY A 130 20.59 -35.15 11.50
C GLY A 130 19.14 -35.24 11.96
N HIS A 131 18.18 -34.61 11.26
CA HIS A 131 16.76 -34.77 11.57
C HIS A 131 16.27 -36.17 11.16
N ILE A 132 15.45 -36.80 12.02
CA ILE A 132 14.93 -38.18 11.82
C ILE A 132 14.13 -38.29 10.53
N ASN A 133 13.32 -37.27 10.23
CA ASN A 133 12.65 -37.15 8.94
C ASN A 133 13.61 -36.56 7.88
N PRO A 134 13.99 -37.33 6.84
CA PRO A 134 14.94 -36.89 5.83
C PRO A 134 14.44 -35.68 5.02
N ALA A 135 13.12 -35.48 4.91
CA ALA A 135 12.56 -34.33 4.19
C ALA A 135 12.86 -32.98 4.84
N PHE A 136 13.25 -32.95 6.12
CA PHE A 136 13.60 -31.72 6.82
C PHE A 136 15.11 -31.42 6.79
N ASN A 137 15.93 -32.38 6.36
CA ASN A 137 17.36 -32.19 6.14
C ASN A 137 17.59 -31.45 4.81
N GLN A 138 17.28 -30.17 4.80
CA GLN A 138 17.35 -29.27 3.65
C GLN A 138 17.77 -27.87 4.09
N ASP A 139 17.86 -26.95 3.14
CA ASP A 139 18.16 -25.55 3.43
C ASP A 139 16.94 -24.80 3.96
N TRP A 140 17.10 -24.16 5.11
CA TRP A 140 16.08 -23.36 5.77
C TRP A 140 16.49 -21.90 5.79
N PHE A 141 15.53 -21.00 5.57
CA PHE A 141 15.70 -19.55 5.70
C PHE A 141 15.19 -19.08 7.05
N VAL A 142 16.01 -18.32 7.77
CA VAL A 142 15.69 -17.79 9.08
C VAL A 142 14.92 -16.47 8.92
N VAL A 143 13.63 -16.48 9.21
CA VAL A 143 12.78 -15.29 9.15
C VAL A 143 12.83 -14.50 10.45
N ARG A 144 12.88 -15.19 11.60
CA ARG A 144 12.89 -14.56 12.93
C ARG A 144 13.69 -15.41 13.91
N VAL A 145 14.39 -14.75 14.81
CA VAL A 145 15.10 -15.36 15.94
C VAL A 145 14.70 -14.62 17.22
N GLU A 146 14.32 -15.37 18.24
CA GLU A 146 14.20 -14.88 19.62
C GLU A 146 15.35 -15.46 20.43
N HIS A 147 16.14 -14.61 21.08
CA HIS A 147 17.26 -15.03 21.93
C HIS A 147 16.86 -14.95 23.40
N GLN A 148 17.17 -15.97 24.18
CA GLN A 148 16.91 -16.05 25.61
C GLN A 148 18.18 -16.47 26.34
N GLY A 149 18.63 -15.64 27.29
CA GLY A 149 19.78 -15.93 28.15
C GLY A 149 19.32 -16.09 29.59
N TYR A 150 19.82 -17.12 30.26
CA TYR A 150 19.59 -17.42 31.66
C TYR A 150 20.93 -17.37 32.39
N GLN A 151 21.01 -16.54 33.40
CA GLN A 151 22.19 -16.43 34.26
C GLN A 151 21.78 -16.77 35.69
N THR A 152 22.28 -17.89 36.20
CA THR A 152 22.03 -18.33 37.59
C THR A 152 23.22 -17.94 38.47
N GLY A 153 23.04 -16.95 39.33
CA GLY A 153 24.00 -16.59 40.40
C GLY A 153 24.97 -15.44 40.07
N VAL A 154 25.02 -14.43 40.94
CA VAL A 154 26.07 -13.39 41.00
C VAL A 154 26.96 -13.57 42.25
N MET A 155 26.51 -14.34 43.25
CA MET A 155 27.27 -14.71 44.44
C MET A 155 27.44 -16.24 44.47
N GLU A 156 28.67 -16.69 44.73
CA GLU A 156 29.15 -18.07 44.59
C GLU A 156 28.38 -19.11 45.45
N GLU A 157 27.58 -18.68 46.44
CA GLU A 157 26.90 -19.57 47.39
C GLU A 157 25.46 -19.97 47.00
N GLU A 158 24.83 -19.30 46.03
CA GLU A 158 23.45 -19.63 45.55
C GLU A 158 23.40 -20.03 44.06
N ALA A 159 24.54 -20.33 43.45
CA ALA A 159 24.58 -20.87 42.10
C ALA A 159 24.00 -22.28 42.09
N GLY A 160 22.71 -22.42 41.78
CA GLY A 160 22.12 -23.72 41.50
C GLY A 160 22.89 -24.45 40.38
N GLU A 161 22.85 -25.78 40.37
CA GLU A 161 23.58 -26.66 39.43
C GLU A 161 23.33 -26.38 37.93
N ALA A 162 22.36 -25.51 37.60
CA ALA A 162 21.87 -25.29 36.24
C ALA A 162 22.78 -24.44 35.33
N GLY A 163 23.80 -23.75 35.87
CA GLY A 163 24.76 -22.95 35.09
C GLY A 163 24.13 -21.84 34.23
N ASN A 164 24.98 -21.11 33.48
CA ASN A 164 24.49 -20.14 32.49
C ASN A 164 24.01 -20.87 31.24
N ARG A 165 22.82 -20.53 30.73
CA ARG A 165 22.21 -21.16 29.57
C ARG A 165 21.78 -20.12 28.55
N TYR A 166 21.95 -20.45 27.29
CA TYR A 166 21.45 -19.66 26.17
C TYR A 166 20.56 -20.54 25.30
N GLU A 167 19.45 -19.96 24.86
CA GLU A 167 18.53 -20.60 23.93
C GLU A 167 18.07 -19.60 22.88
N ASN A 168 17.70 -20.14 21.72
CA ASN A 168 16.99 -19.39 20.71
C ASN A 168 15.76 -20.14 20.20
N LYS A 169 14.77 -19.36 19.77
CA LYS A 169 13.61 -19.85 19.03
C LYS A 169 13.64 -19.27 17.63
N LEU A 170 13.62 -20.15 16.65
CA LEU A 170 13.73 -19.82 15.24
C LEU A 170 12.36 -19.97 14.58
N PHE A 171 12.01 -19.01 13.72
CA PHE A 171 10.92 -19.14 12.76
C PHE A 171 11.50 -19.24 11.36
N LEU A 172 11.20 -20.34 10.69
CA LEU A 172 11.87 -20.78 9.47
C LEU A 172 10.86 -20.99 8.34
N ILE A 173 11.33 -20.82 7.12
CA ILE A 173 10.66 -21.26 5.88
C ILE A 173 11.67 -22.04 5.01
N PRO A 174 11.24 -22.89 4.07
CA PRO A 174 12.16 -23.49 3.11
C PRO A 174 12.92 -22.43 2.31
N HIS A 175 14.24 -22.57 2.17
CA HIS A 175 15.10 -21.52 1.59
C HIS A 175 14.77 -21.17 0.13
N HIS A 176 14.32 -22.15 -0.64
CA HIS A 176 13.91 -21.96 -2.03
C HIS A 176 12.63 -21.12 -2.20
N LYS A 177 11.86 -20.90 -1.13
CA LYS A 177 10.62 -20.11 -1.18
C LYS A 177 10.92 -18.63 -0.97
N PRO A 178 10.39 -17.73 -1.83
CA PRO A 178 10.56 -16.30 -1.62
C PRO A 178 9.81 -15.86 -0.36
N TRP A 179 10.51 -15.20 0.56
CA TRP A 179 9.88 -14.50 1.67
C TRP A 179 9.35 -13.14 1.21
N ARG A 180 8.06 -12.89 1.49
CA ARG A 180 7.43 -11.57 1.37
C ARG A 180 6.67 -11.31 2.66
N SER A 181 6.95 -10.17 3.28
CA SER A 181 6.23 -9.75 4.49
C SER A 181 4.73 -9.73 4.23
N PRO A 182 3.90 -10.15 5.21
CA PRO A 182 2.47 -9.90 5.19
C PRO A 182 2.16 -8.41 4.95
N GLN A 183 1.03 -8.15 4.29
CA GLN A 183 0.58 -6.79 4.01
C GLN A 183 0.23 -6.07 5.32
N THR A 184 0.79 -4.88 5.52
CA THR A 184 0.38 -3.99 6.60
C THR A 184 -0.83 -3.15 6.16
N PRO A 185 -1.71 -2.75 7.09
CA PRO A 185 -2.77 -1.81 6.78
C PRO A 185 -2.22 -0.53 6.13
N ARG A 186 -2.83 -0.09 5.03
CA ARG A 186 -2.45 1.16 4.38
C ARG A 186 -3.05 2.38 5.09
N PRO A 187 -2.43 3.57 5.00
CA PRO A 187 -3.05 4.82 5.42
C PRO A 187 -4.37 5.07 4.66
N ILE A 188 -5.37 5.61 5.37
CA ILE A 188 -6.70 5.89 4.81
C ILE A 188 -7.11 7.30 5.20
N ILE A 189 -7.45 8.14 4.22
CA ILE A 189 -8.15 9.41 4.43
C ILE A 189 -9.65 9.13 4.41
N ARG A 190 -10.28 9.23 5.58
CA ARG A 190 -11.70 8.87 5.75
C ARG A 190 -12.68 9.92 5.23
N GLY A 191 -12.25 11.18 5.18
CA GLY A 191 -13.13 12.32 4.89
C GLY A 191 -12.63 13.18 3.74
N THR A 192 -13.49 14.08 3.28
CA THR A 192 -13.11 15.15 2.36
C THR A 192 -12.10 16.09 3.02
N GLN A 193 -11.13 16.57 2.24
CA GLN A 193 -10.14 17.54 2.68
C GLN A 193 -10.28 18.82 1.84
N VAL A 194 -9.86 19.95 2.41
CA VAL A 194 -9.71 21.21 1.67
C VAL A 194 -8.32 21.27 1.05
N ALA A 195 -8.21 21.82 -0.15
CA ALA A 195 -6.95 22.15 -0.80
C ALA A 195 -7.09 23.44 -1.61
N HIS A 196 -5.97 24.07 -1.93
CA HIS A 196 -5.92 25.24 -2.80
C HIS A 196 -5.35 24.84 -4.16
N VAL A 197 -5.92 25.40 -5.22
CA VAL A 197 -5.41 25.20 -6.58
C VAL A 197 -4.14 26.02 -6.77
N VAL A 198 -3.11 25.40 -7.35
CA VAL A 198 -1.78 25.99 -7.52
C VAL A 198 -1.29 25.82 -8.95
N GLY A 199 -0.30 26.62 -9.33
CA GLY A 199 0.32 26.59 -10.65
C GLY A 199 1.47 27.61 -10.76
N PRO A 200 2.00 27.80 -11.96
CA PRO A 200 3.16 28.68 -12.19
C PRO A 200 2.88 30.13 -11.83
N GLU A 201 3.95 30.85 -11.45
CA GLU A 201 3.88 32.28 -11.18
C GLU A 201 3.36 33.07 -12.40
N GLY A 202 2.47 34.03 -12.16
CA GLY A 202 1.90 34.89 -13.20
C GLY A 202 0.75 34.27 -14.01
N GLU A 203 0.40 33.01 -13.78
CA GLU A 203 -0.76 32.36 -14.39
C GLU A 203 -2.00 32.43 -13.50
N GLU A 204 -3.18 32.52 -14.14
CA GLU A 204 -4.47 32.47 -13.44
C GLU A 204 -5.12 31.09 -13.51
N ILE A 205 -4.83 30.32 -14.57
CA ILE A 205 -5.45 29.02 -14.86
C ILE A 205 -4.34 28.07 -15.27
N TYR A 206 -4.21 26.95 -14.58
CA TYR A 206 -3.23 25.92 -14.89
C TYR A 206 -3.89 24.54 -14.90
N CYS A 207 -4.19 24.06 -16.09
CA CYS A 207 -4.78 22.75 -16.31
C CYS A 207 -4.14 22.02 -17.50
N ASP A 208 -4.33 20.71 -17.54
CA ASP A 208 -3.89 19.88 -18.66
C ASP A 208 -5.02 19.57 -19.66
N GLU A 209 -4.75 18.72 -20.64
CA GLU A 209 -5.67 18.30 -21.70
C GLU A 209 -6.99 17.65 -21.18
N TRP A 210 -7.00 17.20 -19.92
CA TRP A 210 -8.16 16.58 -19.26
C TRP A 210 -8.86 17.52 -18.28
N GLY A 211 -8.46 18.79 -18.21
CA GLY A 211 -8.99 19.74 -17.23
C GLY A 211 -8.61 19.40 -15.79
N ARG A 212 -7.51 18.66 -15.58
CA ARG A 212 -6.95 18.40 -14.25
C ARG A 212 -6.22 19.63 -13.75
N VAL A 213 -6.17 19.82 -12.43
CA VAL A 213 -5.45 20.92 -11.78
C VAL A 213 -4.40 20.38 -10.82
N LYS A 214 -3.48 21.23 -10.37
CA LYS A 214 -2.58 20.93 -9.26
C LYS A 214 -3.06 21.60 -7.99
N LEU A 215 -2.76 20.97 -6.86
CA LEU A 215 -3.29 21.33 -5.56
C LEU A 215 -2.17 21.45 -4.54
N GLN A 216 -2.38 22.25 -3.50
CA GLN A 216 -1.62 22.18 -2.27
C GLN A 216 -2.57 22.02 -1.09
N PHE A 217 -2.28 21.02 -0.26
CA PHE A 217 -3.05 20.76 0.95
C PHE A 217 -2.52 21.63 2.11
N PRO A 218 -3.38 22.09 3.04
CA PRO A 218 -2.94 22.89 4.18
C PRO A 218 -1.94 22.19 5.11
N TRP A 219 -1.95 20.86 5.14
CA TRP A 219 -1.01 20.06 5.92
C TRP A 219 0.31 19.78 5.18
N ASP A 220 0.40 20.12 3.89
CA ASP A 220 1.65 20.01 3.14
C ASP A 220 2.58 21.18 3.50
N ARG A 221 3.61 20.84 4.29
CA ARG A 221 4.64 21.76 4.76
C ARG A 221 5.81 21.92 3.78
N ARG A 222 5.88 21.12 2.71
CA ARG A 222 7.02 21.06 1.78
C ARG A 222 6.72 21.70 0.43
N GLY A 223 5.45 21.78 0.02
CA GLY A 223 5.04 22.49 -1.19
C GLY A 223 5.22 24.01 -1.08
N ASN A 224 5.54 24.66 -2.19
CA ASN A 224 5.79 26.11 -2.25
C ASN A 224 4.62 26.91 -2.86
N PHE A 225 3.45 26.30 -2.97
CA PHE A 225 2.27 26.82 -3.66
C PHE A 225 2.50 27.09 -5.15
N ASP A 226 3.19 26.16 -5.81
CA ASP A 226 3.61 26.26 -7.21
C ASP A 226 3.13 25.05 -8.06
N GLU A 227 3.56 24.97 -9.31
CA GLU A 227 3.26 23.85 -10.19
C GLU A 227 3.92 22.53 -9.76
N HIS A 228 4.77 22.49 -8.74
CA HIS A 228 5.43 21.27 -8.28
C HIS A 228 4.80 20.67 -7.01
N SER A 229 3.82 21.34 -6.40
CA SER A 229 3.19 20.89 -5.14
C SER A 229 2.46 19.54 -5.24
N SER A 230 1.88 19.17 -6.40
CA SER A 230 1.16 17.90 -6.52
C SER A 230 1.19 17.27 -7.92
N CYS A 231 0.68 16.04 -7.98
CA CYS A 231 0.26 15.43 -9.24
C CYS A 231 -0.96 16.15 -9.84
N TRP A 232 -1.29 15.83 -11.08
CA TRP A 232 -2.52 16.28 -11.74
C TRP A 232 -3.75 15.59 -11.14
N VAL A 233 -4.69 16.40 -10.64
CA VAL A 233 -5.91 15.93 -9.96
C VAL A 233 -7.15 16.22 -10.82
N ARG A 234 -7.97 15.19 -11.06
CA ARG A 234 -9.22 15.33 -11.82
C ARG A 234 -10.24 16.16 -11.07
N VAL A 235 -11.00 16.98 -11.81
CA VAL A 235 -12.06 17.83 -11.30
C VAL A 235 -13.42 17.31 -11.74
N MET A 236 -14.27 17.01 -10.77
CA MET A 236 -15.67 16.66 -11.00
C MET A 236 -16.38 17.83 -11.70
N GLN A 237 -17.09 17.52 -12.78
CA GLN A 237 -17.98 18.46 -13.46
C GLN A 237 -19.43 18.14 -13.09
N GLY A 238 -20.32 19.13 -13.17
CA GLY A 238 -21.75 18.94 -12.90
C GLY A 238 -22.43 18.06 -13.96
N TRP A 239 -21.92 18.08 -15.18
CA TRP A 239 -22.39 17.31 -16.32
C TRP A 239 -21.21 17.05 -17.28
N ALA A 240 -20.83 15.79 -17.46
CA ALA A 240 -19.74 15.40 -18.36
C ALA A 240 -20.18 14.26 -19.28
N GLY A 241 -20.05 14.46 -20.59
CA GLY A 241 -20.28 13.46 -21.62
C GLY A 241 -19.24 13.52 -22.72
N ALA A 242 -19.34 12.64 -23.72
CA ALA A 242 -18.41 12.59 -24.83
C ALA A 242 -18.54 13.85 -25.71
N GLN A 243 -17.68 14.85 -25.45
CA GLN A 243 -17.68 16.16 -26.11
C GLN A 243 -18.93 17.03 -25.87
N TYR A 244 -19.63 16.83 -24.75
CA TYR A 244 -20.72 17.71 -24.30
C TYR A 244 -20.77 17.80 -22.77
N GLY A 245 -21.49 18.79 -22.24
CA GLY A 245 -21.65 19.03 -20.81
C GLY A 245 -21.16 20.40 -20.39
N ASN A 246 -20.88 20.59 -19.10
CA ASN A 246 -20.31 21.81 -18.56
C ASN A 246 -18.85 21.60 -18.16
N VAL A 247 -18.03 22.63 -18.41
CA VAL A 247 -16.62 22.64 -17.98
C VAL A 247 -16.37 23.95 -17.26
N MET A 248 -16.14 23.84 -15.96
CA MET A 248 -15.68 24.96 -15.14
C MET A 248 -14.34 24.53 -14.57
N ILE A 249 -13.24 25.17 -14.97
CA ILE A 249 -11.90 24.83 -14.46
C ILE A 249 -11.62 25.68 -13.20
N PRO A 250 -11.13 25.08 -12.10
CA PRO A 250 -10.68 25.86 -10.94
C PRO A 250 -9.49 26.75 -11.30
N ARG A 251 -9.50 27.99 -10.83
CA ARG A 251 -8.37 28.93 -11.01
C ARG A 251 -7.35 28.77 -9.90
N ILE A 252 -6.12 29.19 -10.15
CA ILE A 252 -5.09 29.25 -9.12
C ILE A 252 -5.58 30.15 -7.98
N GLY A 253 -5.47 29.65 -6.74
CA GLY A 253 -6.01 30.28 -5.53
C GLY A 253 -7.38 29.79 -5.11
N ASP A 254 -8.17 29.15 -5.99
CA ASP A 254 -9.49 28.64 -5.63
C ASP A 254 -9.38 27.55 -4.54
N GLU A 255 -10.26 27.64 -3.54
CA GLU A 255 -10.45 26.59 -2.53
C GLU A 255 -11.32 25.46 -3.09
N VAL A 256 -10.82 24.23 -3.01
CA VAL A 256 -11.49 23.03 -3.52
C VAL A 256 -11.64 21.96 -2.46
N LEU A 257 -12.71 21.18 -2.60
CA LEU A 257 -12.98 20.00 -1.79
C LEU A 257 -12.45 18.76 -2.50
N VAL A 258 -11.56 18.04 -1.84
CA VAL A 258 -10.86 16.86 -2.37
C VAL A 258 -11.31 15.61 -1.64
N LYS A 259 -11.80 14.63 -2.39
CA LYS A 259 -11.96 13.25 -1.91
C LYS A 259 -10.82 12.38 -2.41
N PHE A 260 -10.69 11.22 -1.78
CA PHE A 260 -9.67 10.22 -2.10
C PHE A 260 -10.37 8.93 -2.49
N LEU A 261 -10.13 8.42 -3.70
CA LEU A 261 -10.79 7.21 -4.20
C LEU A 261 -10.40 6.03 -3.30
N HIS A 262 -11.40 5.29 -2.80
CA HIS A 262 -11.21 4.24 -1.79
C HIS A 262 -10.45 4.70 -0.52
N GLY A 263 -10.49 6.00 -0.22
CA GLY A 263 -9.71 6.61 0.87
C GLY A 263 -8.18 6.56 0.68
N ASP A 264 -7.69 6.23 -0.52
CA ASP A 264 -6.26 6.18 -0.84
C ASP A 264 -5.67 7.60 -1.00
N PRO A 265 -4.74 8.03 -0.12
CA PRO A 265 -4.11 9.35 -0.22
C PRO A 265 -3.47 9.62 -1.58
N ASP A 266 -3.08 8.57 -2.30
CA ASP A 266 -2.42 8.66 -3.61
C ASP A 266 -3.42 8.82 -4.77
N GLN A 267 -4.74 8.84 -4.50
CA GLN A 267 -5.79 8.95 -5.51
C GLN A 267 -6.78 10.10 -5.23
N PRO A 268 -6.31 11.36 -5.21
CA PRO A 268 -7.17 12.52 -5.02
C PRO A 268 -8.10 12.76 -6.21
N ILE A 269 -9.28 13.31 -5.93
CA ILE A 269 -10.23 13.83 -6.92
C ILE A 269 -10.95 15.05 -6.33
N VAL A 270 -11.01 16.14 -7.07
CA VAL A 270 -11.77 17.33 -6.66
C VAL A 270 -13.26 17.05 -6.89
N THR A 271 -14.07 17.21 -5.85
CA THR A 271 -15.51 16.92 -5.87
C THR A 271 -16.39 18.16 -5.70
N GLY A 272 -15.80 19.31 -5.38
CA GLY A 272 -16.57 20.53 -5.17
C GLY A 272 -15.66 21.73 -4.91
N ARG A 273 -16.30 22.88 -4.72
CA ARG A 273 -15.66 24.17 -4.41
C ARG A 273 -16.43 24.87 -3.32
N THR A 274 -15.74 25.72 -2.60
CA THR A 274 -16.30 26.52 -1.51
C THR A 274 -15.82 27.95 -1.65
N TYR A 275 -16.70 28.89 -1.32
CA TYR A 275 -16.29 30.27 -1.07
C TYR A 275 -15.64 30.35 0.32
N HIS A 276 -14.67 31.23 0.48
CA HIS A 276 -13.99 31.50 1.75
C HIS A 276 -13.76 33.00 1.93
N SER A 277 -13.16 33.42 3.03
CA SER A 277 -13.06 34.85 3.39
C SER A 277 -12.34 35.75 2.38
N THR A 278 -11.50 35.20 1.49
CA THR A 278 -10.85 35.98 0.42
C THR A 278 -11.37 35.64 -0.97
N THR A 279 -12.27 34.66 -1.08
CA THR A 279 -12.99 34.28 -2.30
C THR A 279 -14.47 34.31 -1.95
N GLU A 280 -15.02 35.52 -1.90
CA GLU A 280 -16.40 35.76 -1.47
C GLU A 280 -17.42 35.36 -2.55
N PRO A 281 -18.67 35.04 -2.17
CA PRO A 281 -19.74 34.86 -3.14
C PRO A 281 -19.92 36.08 -4.07
N PRO A 282 -20.36 35.90 -5.32
CA PRO A 282 -20.48 36.99 -6.31
C PRO A 282 -21.39 38.16 -5.88
N TYR A 283 -22.32 37.91 -4.96
CA TYR A 283 -23.20 38.90 -4.36
C TYR A 283 -23.17 38.78 -2.85
N LEU A 284 -23.31 39.91 -2.16
CA LEU A 284 -23.36 39.96 -0.70
C LEU A 284 -24.51 39.12 -0.16
N LEU A 285 -24.18 38.14 0.69
CA LEU A 285 -25.13 37.33 1.45
C LEU A 285 -25.12 37.78 2.93
N PRO A 286 -26.28 37.75 3.62
CA PRO A 286 -27.57 37.21 3.20
C PRO A 286 -28.46 38.20 2.40
N LYS A 287 -27.97 39.41 2.07
CA LYS A 287 -28.76 40.47 1.42
C LYS A 287 -29.41 40.01 0.10
N HIS A 288 -28.71 39.23 -0.72
CA HIS A 288 -29.18 38.75 -2.02
C HIS A 288 -29.44 37.24 -2.03
N LYS A 289 -30.05 36.70 -0.97
CA LYS A 289 -30.31 35.25 -0.80
C LYS A 289 -31.26 34.62 -1.83
N THR A 290 -32.04 35.43 -2.55
CA THR A 290 -32.98 35.02 -3.61
C THR A 290 -32.33 35.00 -5.00
N ARG A 291 -31.04 35.35 -5.11
CA ARG A 291 -30.32 35.36 -6.39
C ARG A 291 -29.60 34.06 -6.65
N THR A 292 -29.80 33.50 -7.84
CA THR A 292 -29.00 32.42 -8.40
C THR A 292 -28.17 32.96 -9.56
N THR A 293 -26.85 32.71 -9.58
CA THR A 293 -25.97 33.26 -10.62
C THR A 293 -24.93 32.26 -11.13
N ILE A 294 -24.63 32.35 -12.42
CA ILE A 294 -23.44 31.80 -13.06
C ILE A 294 -22.64 33.00 -13.57
N LYS A 295 -21.64 33.43 -12.79
CA LYS A 295 -20.78 34.56 -13.11
C LYS A 295 -19.36 34.09 -13.40
N SER A 296 -18.85 34.45 -14.58
CA SER A 296 -17.47 34.20 -14.99
C SER A 296 -16.56 35.38 -14.64
N LYS A 297 -15.25 35.25 -14.91
CA LYS A 297 -14.27 36.33 -14.81
C LYS A 297 -13.47 36.36 -16.11
N THR A 298 -13.22 37.53 -16.67
CA THR A 298 -12.32 37.66 -17.83
C THR A 298 -10.94 37.13 -17.46
N HIS A 299 -10.33 36.32 -18.34
CA HIS A 299 -8.98 35.84 -18.13
C HIS A 299 -7.98 36.98 -18.34
N LYS A 300 -7.05 37.18 -17.40
CA LYS A 300 -6.04 38.26 -17.43
C LYS A 300 -6.68 39.65 -17.65
N GLY A 301 -7.83 39.90 -17.01
CA GLY A 301 -8.59 41.16 -17.14
C GLY A 301 -9.69 41.34 -16.08
N ASN A 302 -10.38 42.47 -16.13
CA ASN A 302 -11.31 42.92 -15.07
C ASN A 302 -12.81 42.75 -15.40
N GLY A 303 -13.17 42.09 -16.50
CA GLY A 303 -14.57 41.90 -16.92
C GLY A 303 -15.21 40.59 -16.42
N PHE A 304 -16.45 40.35 -16.83
CA PHE A 304 -17.20 39.12 -16.60
C PHE A 304 -18.30 38.93 -17.65
N ASN A 305 -18.75 37.68 -17.81
CA ASN A 305 -20.06 37.33 -18.39
C ASN A 305 -20.92 36.70 -17.28
N GLU A 306 -22.22 36.96 -17.26
CA GLU A 306 -23.08 36.49 -16.17
C GLU A 306 -24.47 36.11 -16.67
N LEU A 307 -24.99 34.97 -16.18
CA LEU A 307 -26.40 34.64 -16.23
C LEU A 307 -26.93 34.63 -14.80
N ARG A 308 -27.93 35.45 -14.49
CA ARG A 308 -28.48 35.56 -13.13
C ARG A 308 -30.00 35.56 -13.14
N PHE A 309 -30.57 34.87 -12.16
CA PHE A 309 -31.99 34.83 -11.85
C PHE A 309 -32.24 35.52 -10.51
N GLU A 310 -33.22 36.41 -10.44
CA GLU A 310 -33.78 36.98 -9.22
C GLU A 310 -35.16 36.34 -8.99
N ASP A 311 -35.35 35.75 -7.80
CA ASP A 311 -36.58 35.04 -7.43
C ASP A 311 -37.40 35.80 -6.35
N GLU A 312 -37.05 37.05 -6.05
CA GLU A 312 -37.83 37.90 -5.12
C GLU A 312 -39.21 38.23 -5.72
N GLN A 313 -40.26 38.01 -4.94
CA GLN A 313 -41.64 38.11 -5.42
C GLN A 313 -41.97 39.51 -5.98
N GLY A 314 -42.42 39.56 -7.23
CA GLY A 314 -42.76 40.80 -7.92
C GLY A 314 -41.54 41.62 -8.39
N GLN A 315 -40.34 41.07 -8.25
CA GLN A 315 -39.08 41.64 -8.75
C GLN A 315 -38.29 40.58 -9.55
N GLU A 316 -38.96 39.54 -10.05
CA GLU A 316 -38.33 38.46 -10.78
C GLU A 316 -37.65 38.97 -12.05
N GLU A 317 -36.40 38.57 -12.27
CA GLU A 317 -35.57 39.07 -13.37
C GLU A 317 -34.65 37.95 -13.88
N ILE A 318 -34.41 37.94 -15.20
CA ILE A 318 -33.30 37.21 -15.81
C ILE A 318 -32.33 38.24 -16.39
N PHE A 319 -31.09 38.25 -15.90
CA PHE A 319 -29.99 39.08 -16.39
C PHE A 319 -29.03 38.27 -17.26
N LEU A 320 -28.63 38.84 -18.40
CA LEU A 320 -27.65 38.29 -19.35
C LEU A 320 -26.62 39.35 -19.76
#